data_AF-A0A3N4M087-F1
#
_entry.id   AF-A0A3N4M087-F1
#
_cell.length_a   1.000
_cell.length_b   1.000
_cell.length_c   1.000
_cell.angle_alpha   90.00
_cell.angle_beta   90.00
_cell.angle_gamma   90.00
#
_symmetry.space_group_name_H-M   'P 1'
#
loop_
_entity.id
_entity.type
_entity.pdbx_description
1 polymer ?
#
loop_
_entity_poly.entity_id
_entity_poly.type
_entity_poly.pdbx_seq_one_letter_code
_entity_poly.pdbx_strand_id
1 'polypeptide(L)'
;MSPPELARHSSSDWSSHPRQPGDPLPFLILFPSTTKEVSEIMKICYKRRLPVTAFSGGTSLEGHFAPTRGSVVIDFQRMDKILKIHDKDLDAVVQPAVGWEYLNEELKKDNLFFPPDPGPGAMIGGMEWVLSLTVALADGTVIKTRQRPRKSSAGYDLTRTFIGSEGTLGLVTEITLKLAVKPPNETVAVANFSTIREVTDVVEKVVSQGIQVAAVELLGDVQMKCINDSGGASEGYYQEVFTKAGFEFAKNAEEVSELWEARKEALWSVIALGSHVRL
;
A
#
# COMPACT_ATOMS: atom_id res chain seq x y z
N MET A 1 9.44 -21.60 17.34
CA MET A 1 9.20 -20.79 16.13
C MET A 1 10.10 -21.32 15.05
N SER A 2 9.60 -21.51 13.82
CA SER A 2 10.42 -22.04 12.74
C SER A 2 11.44 -20.97 12.29
N PRO A 3 12.67 -21.33 11.90
CA PRO A 3 13.61 -20.38 11.29
C PRO A 3 13.03 -19.64 10.06
N PRO A 4 12.22 -20.27 9.20
CA PRO A 4 11.49 -19.57 8.13
C PRO A 4 10.56 -18.46 8.62
N GLU A 5 9.81 -18.67 9.71
CA GLU A 5 8.91 -17.63 10.23
C GLU A 5 9.70 -16.41 10.73
N LEU A 6 10.82 -16.64 11.40
CA LEU A 6 11.67 -15.54 11.85
C LEU A 6 12.24 -14.74 10.67
N ALA A 7 12.62 -15.42 9.59
CA ALA A 7 13.09 -14.78 8.38
C ALA A 7 12.00 -13.91 7.72
N ARG A 8 10.80 -14.46 7.52
CA ARG A 8 9.65 -13.78 6.89
C ARG A 8 9.25 -12.48 7.60
N HIS A 9 9.44 -12.39 8.92
CA HIS A 9 9.11 -11.21 9.71
C HIS A 9 10.32 -10.31 10.00
N SER A 10 11.40 -10.48 9.24
CA SER A 10 12.64 -9.71 9.43
C SER A 10 13.16 -9.02 8.18
N SER A 11 12.66 -9.38 7.00
CA SER A 11 13.03 -8.77 5.72
C SER A 11 11.94 -9.05 4.69
N SER A 12 11.92 -8.24 3.64
CA SER A 12 11.27 -8.57 2.37
C SER A 12 12.35 -8.87 1.34
N ASP A 13 12.09 -9.80 0.42
CA ASP A 13 13.00 -10.08 -0.71
C ASP A 13 13.10 -8.89 -1.66
N TRP A 14 12.08 -8.01 -1.63
CA TRP A 14 11.99 -6.80 -2.43
C TRP A 14 12.63 -5.58 -1.77
N SER A 15 13.22 -5.75 -0.58
CA SER A 15 13.73 -4.60 0.15
C SER A 15 15.01 -4.05 -0.47
N SER A 16 15.12 -2.72 -0.54
CA SER A 16 16.38 -2.01 -0.82
C SER A 16 17.46 -2.27 0.24
N HIS A 17 17.06 -2.78 1.41
CA HIS A 17 17.90 -3.12 2.54
C HIS A 17 17.68 -4.59 2.95
N PRO A 18 18.05 -5.56 2.08
CA PRO A 18 17.84 -6.97 2.37
C PRO A 18 18.69 -7.39 3.55
N ARG A 19 18.10 -8.22 4.40
CA ARG A 19 18.78 -8.76 5.59
C ARG A 19 20.08 -9.49 5.22
N GLN A 20 21.13 -9.21 5.97
CA GLN A 20 22.44 -9.85 5.87
C GLN A 20 22.64 -10.96 6.92
N PRO A 21 23.52 -11.95 6.66
CA PRO A 21 23.94 -12.90 7.68
C PRO A 21 24.52 -12.18 8.91
N GLY A 22 23.95 -12.46 10.08
CA GLY A 22 24.35 -11.81 11.34
C GLY A 22 23.42 -10.68 11.78
N ASP A 23 22.53 -10.20 10.90
CA ASP A 23 21.51 -9.24 11.29
C ASP A 23 20.57 -9.81 12.36
N PRO A 24 20.08 -8.95 13.28
CA PRO A 24 19.17 -9.36 14.34
C PRO A 24 17.92 -10.06 13.80
N LEU A 25 17.33 -10.90 14.65
CA LEU A 25 16.03 -11.50 14.43
C LEU A 25 15.08 -11.08 15.55
N PRO A 26 13.77 -11.05 15.31
CA PRO A 26 12.84 -11.05 16.42
C PRO A 26 13.04 -12.31 17.25
N PHE A 27 12.94 -12.20 18.57
CA PHE A 27 12.99 -13.38 19.45
C PHE A 27 11.59 -13.95 19.69
N LEU A 28 10.54 -13.20 19.37
CA LEU A 28 9.15 -13.58 19.55
C LEU A 28 8.26 -12.92 18.51
N ILE A 29 7.36 -13.70 17.92
CA ILE A 29 6.27 -13.24 17.05
C ILE A 29 4.96 -13.62 17.73
N LEU A 30 4.06 -12.66 17.88
CA LEU A 30 2.74 -12.83 18.48
C LEU A 30 1.65 -12.53 17.46
N PHE A 31 0.57 -13.31 17.53
CA PHE A 31 -0.55 -13.25 16.59
C PHE A 31 -1.84 -12.94 17.35
N PRO A 32 -2.04 -11.71 17.83
CA PRO A 32 -3.28 -11.31 18.49
C PRO A 32 -4.44 -11.26 17.49
N SER A 33 -5.65 -11.51 17.99
CA SER A 33 -6.89 -11.49 17.21
C SER A 33 -7.79 -10.31 17.57
N THR A 34 -7.45 -9.53 18.61
CA THR A 34 -8.26 -8.41 19.10
C THR A 34 -7.42 -7.22 19.57
N THR A 35 -8.00 -6.02 19.54
CA THR A 35 -7.40 -4.81 20.13
C THR A 35 -7.04 -4.99 21.60
N LYS A 36 -7.84 -5.75 22.36
CA LYS A 36 -7.58 -6.03 23.77
C LYS A 36 -6.30 -6.85 23.95
N GLU A 37 -6.12 -7.90 23.15
CA GLU A 37 -4.89 -8.71 23.19
C GLU A 37 -3.66 -7.88 22.83
N VAL A 38 -3.75 -7.03 21.79
CA VAL A 38 -2.67 -6.10 21.42
C VAL A 38 -2.33 -5.18 22.59
N SER A 39 -3.34 -4.57 23.24
CA SER A 39 -3.16 -3.71 24.42
C SER A 39 -2.46 -4.43 25.58
N GLU A 40 -2.88 -5.65 25.92
CA GLU A 40 -2.28 -6.43 27.01
C GLU A 40 -0.83 -6.83 26.69
N ILE A 41 -0.53 -7.19 25.44
CA ILE A 41 0.83 -7.45 24.99
C ILE A 41 1.70 -6.19 25.12
N MET A 42 1.19 -5.04 24.68
CA MET A 42 1.92 -3.77 24.77
C MET A 42 2.22 -3.39 26.22
N LYS A 43 1.29 -3.57 27.17
CA LYS A 43 1.54 -3.36 28.61
C LYS A 43 2.73 -4.18 29.12
N ILE A 44 2.83 -5.45 28.71
CA ILE A 44 3.93 -6.34 29.11
C ILE A 44 5.24 -5.87 28.47
N CYS A 45 5.24 -5.59 27.16
CA CYS A 45 6.43 -5.10 26.45
C CYS A 45 6.93 -3.78 27.03
N TYR A 46 6.02 -2.85 27.33
CA TYR A 46 6.34 -1.55 27.94
C TYR A 46 7.01 -1.71 29.30
N LYS A 47 6.40 -2.49 30.20
CA LYS A 47 6.96 -2.75 31.55
C LYS A 47 8.34 -3.40 31.48
N ARG A 48 8.59 -4.24 30.47
CA ARG A 48 9.85 -4.96 30.27
C ARG A 48 10.82 -4.24 29.34
N ARG A 49 10.46 -3.06 28.81
CA ARG A 49 11.25 -2.28 27.84
C ARG A 49 11.65 -3.10 26.60
N LEU A 50 10.73 -3.93 26.12
CA LEU A 50 10.92 -4.73 24.91
C LEU A 50 10.53 -3.89 23.68
N PRO A 51 11.39 -3.81 22.65
CA PRO A 51 11.02 -3.16 21.40
C PRO A 51 9.98 -4.00 20.66
N VAL A 52 9.03 -3.31 20.02
CA VAL A 52 7.91 -3.91 19.31
C VAL A 52 7.87 -3.40 17.88
N THR A 53 7.69 -4.32 16.93
CA THR A 53 7.53 -4.01 15.50
C THR A 53 6.18 -4.53 15.01
N ALA A 54 5.44 -3.70 14.28
CA ALA A 54 4.20 -4.09 13.62
C ALA A 54 4.51 -4.90 12.35
N PHE A 55 3.70 -5.93 12.06
CA PHE A 55 3.79 -6.70 10.83
C PHE A 55 2.40 -7.05 10.30
N SER A 56 2.23 -6.99 8.98
CA SER A 56 1.03 -7.46 8.28
C SER A 56 1.40 -8.16 6.98
N GLY A 57 1.36 -7.47 5.84
CA GLY A 57 1.63 -8.06 4.51
C GLY A 57 3.11 -8.31 4.22
N GLY A 58 4.04 -7.70 4.96
CA GLY A 58 5.48 -7.87 4.74
C GLY A 58 6.00 -7.29 3.42
N THR A 59 5.23 -6.39 2.79
CA THR A 59 5.51 -5.84 1.45
C THR A 59 6.35 -4.56 1.45
N SER A 60 6.97 -4.20 2.57
CA SER A 60 7.79 -2.99 2.67
C SER A 60 9.05 -3.09 1.82
N LEU A 61 9.30 -2.07 0.99
CA LEU A 61 10.53 -1.95 0.18
C LEU A 61 11.69 -1.35 1.00
N GLU A 62 11.42 -0.44 1.95
CA GLU A 62 12.49 0.25 2.70
C GLU A 62 12.89 -0.45 4.01
N GLY A 63 12.43 -1.69 4.24
CA GLY A 63 12.86 -2.45 5.42
C GLY A 63 12.31 -1.95 6.76
N HIS A 64 11.20 -1.20 6.79
CA HIS A 64 10.65 -0.63 8.04
C HIS A 64 10.35 -1.66 9.15
N PHE A 65 10.04 -2.90 8.79
CA PHE A 65 9.80 -3.98 9.76
C PHE A 65 11.05 -4.81 10.08
N ALA A 66 12.19 -4.52 9.45
CA ALA A 66 13.43 -5.21 9.71
C ALA A 66 13.94 -4.88 11.13
N PRO A 67 14.24 -5.89 11.96
CA PRO A 67 14.67 -5.67 13.34
C PRO A 67 16.08 -5.08 13.40
N THR A 68 16.22 -3.89 13.99
CA THR A 68 17.54 -3.31 14.29
C THR A 68 18.19 -3.90 15.55
N ARG A 69 17.42 -4.68 16.32
CA ARG A 69 17.81 -5.36 17.56
C ARG A 69 16.81 -6.48 17.85
N GLY A 70 17.11 -7.35 18.81
CA GLY A 70 16.15 -8.37 19.24
C GLY A 70 14.82 -7.73 19.68
N SER A 71 13.72 -8.11 19.04
CA SER A 71 12.40 -7.49 19.21
C SER A 71 11.25 -8.50 19.30
N VAL A 72 10.10 -7.99 19.73
CA VAL A 72 8.81 -8.66 19.60
C VAL A 72 8.14 -8.15 18.32
N VAL A 73 7.70 -9.06 17.47
CA VAL A 73 6.86 -8.71 16.31
C VAL A 73 5.40 -8.99 16.64
N ILE A 74 4.52 -8.03 16.36
CA ILE A 74 3.08 -8.23 16.39
C ILE A 74 2.60 -8.40 14.96
N ASP A 75 2.27 -9.63 14.60
CA ASP A 75 1.68 -9.95 13.31
C ASP A 75 0.15 -9.92 13.41
N PHE A 76 -0.45 -9.01 12.66
CA PHE A 76 -1.88 -8.78 12.61
C PHE A 76 -2.66 -9.78 11.76
N GLN A 77 -2.06 -10.83 11.19
CA GLN A 77 -2.73 -11.75 10.25
C GLN A 77 -4.04 -12.37 10.78
N ARG A 78 -4.30 -12.38 12.09
CA ARG A 78 -5.58 -12.83 12.69
C ARG A 78 -6.62 -11.71 12.89
N MET A 79 -6.31 -10.52 12.41
CA MET A 79 -7.14 -9.31 12.41
C MET A 79 -7.39 -8.90 10.96
N ASP A 80 -8.11 -9.74 10.22
CA ASP A 80 -8.31 -9.73 8.76
C ASP A 80 -9.79 -9.53 8.36
N LYS A 81 -10.62 -9.00 9.27
CA LYS A 81 -12.07 -8.87 9.05
C LYS A 81 -12.48 -7.49 8.57
N ILE A 82 -13.40 -7.48 7.61
CA ILE A 82 -14.29 -6.34 7.36
C ILE A 82 -15.35 -6.33 8.47
N LEU A 83 -15.30 -5.34 9.34
CA LEU A 83 -16.20 -5.25 10.49
C LEU A 83 -17.55 -4.63 10.12
N LYS A 84 -17.55 -3.63 9.22
CA LYS A 84 -18.77 -2.98 8.75
C LYS A 84 -18.55 -2.24 7.44
N ILE A 85 -19.54 -2.27 6.54
CA ILE A 85 -19.61 -1.41 5.35
C ILE A 85 -20.82 -0.50 5.52
N HIS A 86 -20.65 0.79 5.25
CA HIS A 86 -21.69 1.81 5.28
C HIS A 86 -21.81 2.44 3.90
N ASP A 87 -22.50 1.74 3.02
CA ASP A 87 -22.76 2.11 1.64
C ASP A 87 -23.27 3.55 1.49
N LYS A 88 -24.24 3.95 2.31
CA LYS A 88 -24.86 5.29 2.28
C LYS A 88 -23.94 6.41 2.78
N ASP A 89 -23.00 6.08 3.65
CA ASP A 89 -22.07 7.05 4.24
C ASP A 89 -20.72 7.10 3.51
N LEU A 90 -20.49 6.16 2.58
CA LEU A 90 -19.24 5.96 1.85
C LEU A 90 -18.06 5.73 2.81
N ASP A 91 -18.25 4.88 3.83
CA ASP A 91 -17.18 4.44 4.74
C ASP A 91 -17.24 2.94 5.06
N ALA A 92 -16.10 2.38 5.48
CA ALA A 92 -16.00 1.01 5.95
C ALA A 92 -15.11 0.94 7.20
N VAL A 93 -15.41 0.02 8.10
CA VAL A 93 -14.62 -0.29 9.29
C VAL A 93 -13.99 -1.65 9.11
N VAL A 94 -12.66 -1.73 9.18
CA VAL A 94 -11.89 -2.94 8.87
C VAL A 94 -10.76 -3.14 9.88
N GLN A 95 -10.27 -4.37 9.95
CA GLN A 95 -9.07 -4.73 10.71
C GLN A 95 -7.79 -4.58 9.86
N PRO A 96 -6.60 -4.42 10.47
CA PRO A 96 -5.36 -4.05 9.78
C PRO A 96 -4.83 -5.05 8.75
N ALA A 97 -5.14 -6.34 8.86
CA ALA A 97 -4.68 -7.37 7.94
C ALA A 97 -5.70 -7.70 6.83
N VAL A 98 -6.72 -6.88 6.64
CA VAL A 98 -7.56 -6.96 5.44
C VAL A 98 -6.70 -6.62 4.22
N GLY A 99 -6.69 -7.49 3.21
CA GLY A 99 -6.09 -7.21 1.90
C GLY A 99 -6.94 -6.22 1.12
N TRP A 100 -6.30 -5.25 0.45
CA TRP A 100 -7.03 -4.20 -0.26
C TRP A 100 -7.80 -4.73 -1.48
N GLU A 101 -7.26 -5.74 -2.17
CA GLU A 101 -7.90 -6.41 -3.32
C GLU A 101 -9.21 -7.07 -2.87
N TYR A 102 -9.13 -7.89 -1.82
CA TYR A 102 -10.30 -8.52 -1.20
C TYR A 102 -11.34 -7.49 -0.74
N LEU A 103 -10.91 -6.39 -0.11
CA LEU A 103 -11.82 -5.31 0.26
C LEU A 103 -12.54 -4.74 -0.98
N ASN A 104 -11.83 -4.50 -2.07
CA ASN A 104 -12.40 -3.96 -3.31
C ASN A 104 -13.33 -4.95 -4.04
N GLU A 105 -13.08 -6.26 -3.93
CA GLU A 105 -14.01 -7.29 -4.39
C GLU A 105 -15.34 -7.25 -3.63
N GLU A 106 -15.29 -7.10 -2.31
CA GLU A 106 -16.48 -6.97 -1.47
C GLU A 106 -17.25 -5.67 -1.75
N LEU A 107 -16.54 -4.53 -1.85
CA LEU A 107 -17.14 -3.22 -2.11
C LEU A 107 -17.78 -3.09 -3.49
N LYS A 108 -17.28 -3.83 -4.49
CA LYS A 108 -17.81 -3.82 -5.87
C LYS A 108 -19.30 -4.18 -5.91
N LYS A 109 -19.79 -4.99 -4.96
CA LYS A 109 -21.20 -5.40 -4.85
C LYS A 109 -22.15 -4.22 -4.66
N ASP A 110 -21.66 -3.15 -4.03
CA ASP A 110 -22.40 -1.92 -3.73
C ASP A 110 -22.03 -0.75 -4.65
N ASN A 111 -21.34 -1.01 -5.76
CA ASN A 111 -20.78 0.01 -6.67
C ASN A 111 -19.78 0.97 -5.99
N LEU A 112 -19.07 0.48 -4.96
CA LEU A 112 -18.06 1.23 -4.22
C LEU A 112 -16.66 0.66 -4.44
N PHE A 113 -15.65 1.44 -4.07
CA PHE A 113 -14.26 1.01 -3.99
C PHE A 113 -13.46 1.84 -2.98
N PHE A 114 -12.38 1.25 -2.49
CA PHE A 114 -11.29 1.88 -1.77
C PHE A 114 -10.23 2.34 -2.78
N PRO A 115 -9.99 3.66 -2.93
CA PRO A 115 -9.17 4.18 -4.02
C PRO A 115 -7.69 3.79 -4.08
N PRO A 116 -6.96 3.65 -2.95
CA PRO A 116 -5.57 3.22 -3.01
C PRO A 116 -5.40 1.86 -3.70
N ASP A 117 -4.51 1.83 -4.68
CA ASP A 117 -4.15 0.65 -5.50
C ASP A 117 -2.62 0.46 -5.44
N PRO A 118 -2.08 -0.01 -4.30
CA PRO A 118 -0.66 -0.32 -4.14
C PRO A 118 -0.32 -1.69 -4.75
N GLY A 119 0.95 -2.08 -4.67
CA GLY A 119 1.39 -3.40 -5.13
C GLY A 119 0.70 -4.58 -4.41
N PRO A 120 0.75 -5.79 -5.01
CA PRO A 120 0.09 -6.98 -4.48
C PRO A 120 0.52 -7.33 -3.05
N GLY A 121 -0.40 -7.93 -2.28
CA GLY A 121 -0.13 -8.40 -0.91
C GLY A 121 -0.09 -7.31 0.17
N ALA A 122 -0.26 -6.04 -0.19
CA ALA A 122 -0.37 -4.95 0.78
C ALA A 122 -1.67 -5.05 1.60
N MET A 123 -1.58 -4.72 2.89
CA MET A 123 -2.71 -4.78 3.83
C MET A 123 -3.12 -3.38 4.27
N ILE A 124 -4.41 -3.18 4.56
CA ILE A 124 -4.99 -1.88 4.89
C ILE A 124 -4.27 -1.16 6.05
N GLY A 125 -3.71 -1.90 7.01
CA GLY A 125 -3.03 -1.33 8.17
C GLY A 125 -1.82 -0.44 7.84
N GLY A 126 -1.22 -0.59 6.65
CA GLY A 126 -0.12 0.25 6.16
C GLY A 126 -0.53 1.32 5.15
N MET A 127 -1.83 1.49 4.88
CA MET A 127 -2.31 2.33 3.78
C MET A 127 -2.71 3.73 4.22
N GLU A 128 -2.69 4.64 3.25
CA GLU A 128 -3.27 5.97 3.35
C GLU A 128 -4.75 5.94 2.93
N TRP A 129 -5.49 7.05 3.04
CA TRP A 129 -6.95 7.14 2.77
C TRP A 129 -7.89 6.71 3.92
N VAL A 130 -7.51 7.13 5.13
CA VAL A 130 -8.19 6.78 6.39
C VAL A 130 -8.96 7.98 6.96
N LEU A 131 -10.13 7.71 7.56
CA LEU A 131 -10.94 8.68 8.31
C LEU A 131 -10.66 8.64 9.81
N SER A 132 -10.42 7.45 10.37
CA SER A 132 -10.16 7.24 11.80
C SER A 132 -9.35 5.97 12.03
N LEU A 133 -8.58 5.96 13.11
CA LEU A 133 -7.80 4.80 13.56
C LEU A 133 -8.15 4.49 15.03
N THR A 134 -8.15 3.20 15.37
CA THR A 134 -8.04 2.74 16.76
C THR A 134 -6.63 2.19 16.95
N VAL A 135 -5.87 2.78 17.87
CA VAL A 135 -4.43 2.54 18.04
C VAL A 135 -4.15 2.11 19.48
N ALA A 136 -3.38 1.04 19.66
CA ALA A 136 -2.77 0.69 20.93
C ALA A 136 -1.39 1.35 21.04
N LEU A 137 -1.22 2.20 22.06
CA LEU A 137 0.01 2.94 22.33
C LEU A 137 1.03 2.06 23.06
N ALA A 138 2.25 2.60 23.24
CA ALA A 138 3.35 1.92 23.88
C ALA A 138 2.99 1.34 25.27
N ASP A 139 2.30 2.10 26.11
CA ASP A 139 1.85 1.70 27.44
C ASP A 139 0.61 0.76 27.43
N GLY A 140 0.12 0.42 26.25
CA GLY A 140 -1.10 -0.35 26.02
C GLY A 140 -2.39 0.45 26.14
N THR A 141 -2.35 1.77 26.32
CA THR A 141 -3.53 2.62 26.23
C THR A 141 -4.11 2.51 24.81
N VAL A 142 -5.43 2.33 24.69
CA VAL A 142 -6.12 2.29 23.40
C VAL A 142 -6.81 3.63 23.18
N ILE A 143 -6.48 4.27 22.06
CA ILE A 143 -7.10 5.52 21.64
C ILE A 143 -7.87 5.33 20.34
N LYS A 144 -8.89 6.18 20.12
CA LYS A 144 -9.53 6.35 18.83
C LYS A 144 -9.29 7.77 18.35
N THR A 145 -8.67 7.93 17.18
CA THR A 145 -8.18 9.23 16.71
C THR A 145 -9.31 10.19 16.34
N ARG A 146 -10.48 9.65 15.97
CA ARG A 146 -11.64 10.45 15.57
C ARG A 146 -12.95 9.73 15.84
N GLN A 147 -14.00 10.50 16.14
CA GLN A 147 -15.37 10.00 16.17
C GLN A 147 -15.99 10.02 14.76
N ARG A 148 -17.08 9.28 14.55
CA ARG A 148 -17.75 9.11 13.25
C ARG A 148 -18.15 10.43 12.52
N PRO A 149 -18.55 11.53 13.19
CA PRO A 149 -18.98 12.73 12.46
C PRO A 149 -17.96 13.27 11.44
N ARG A 150 -18.44 13.55 10.21
CA ARG A 150 -17.63 14.02 9.07
C ARG A 150 -16.95 15.37 9.27
N LYS A 151 -17.47 16.22 10.16
CA LYS A 151 -16.80 17.43 10.62
C LYS A 151 -16.47 17.28 12.09
N SER A 152 -15.24 17.60 12.44
CA SER A 152 -14.78 17.74 13.81
C SER A 152 -13.91 18.99 13.86
N SER A 153 -14.20 19.89 14.79
CA SER A 153 -13.34 21.04 15.14
C SER A 153 -12.67 20.84 16.49
N ALA A 154 -12.63 19.59 16.98
CA ALA A 154 -12.09 19.25 18.28
C ALA A 154 -10.58 18.97 18.18
N GLY A 155 -9.77 20.01 18.31
CA GLY A 155 -8.32 19.91 18.50
C GLY A 155 -7.54 19.40 17.28
N TYR A 156 -6.41 18.76 17.54
CA TYR A 156 -5.49 18.25 16.52
C TYR A 156 -6.07 17.04 15.78
N ASP A 157 -5.78 16.94 14.47
CA ASP A 157 -6.08 15.74 13.68
C ASP A 157 -5.06 14.64 14.00
N LEU A 158 -5.34 13.88 15.08
CA LEU A 158 -4.49 12.78 15.49
C LEU A 158 -4.42 11.66 14.43
N THR A 159 -5.43 11.52 13.57
CA THR A 159 -5.41 10.51 12.50
C THR A 159 -4.22 10.76 11.57
N ARG A 160 -3.99 12.01 11.18
CA ARG A 160 -2.87 12.41 10.33
C ARG A 160 -1.51 12.27 11.01
N THR A 161 -1.45 12.26 12.34
CA THR A 161 -0.20 11.98 13.07
C THR A 161 0.22 10.51 12.97
N PHE A 162 -0.73 9.56 12.89
CA PHE A 162 -0.44 8.13 12.78
C PHE A 162 -0.28 7.64 11.34
N ILE A 163 -0.95 8.28 10.37
CA ILE A 163 -0.73 7.98 8.94
C ILE A 163 0.72 8.33 8.59
N GLY A 164 1.43 7.41 7.95
CA GLY A 164 2.85 7.57 7.61
C GLY A 164 3.80 7.43 8.80
N SER A 165 3.32 7.06 10.01
CA SER A 165 4.20 6.84 11.16
C SER A 165 4.97 5.53 11.10
N GLU A 166 4.72 4.68 10.09
CA GLU A 166 5.42 3.40 9.87
C GLU A 166 5.44 2.48 11.11
N GLY A 167 4.35 2.51 11.90
CA GLY A 167 4.24 1.71 13.14
C GLY A 167 5.07 2.21 14.33
N THR A 168 5.77 3.35 14.23
CA THR A 168 6.64 3.88 15.30
C THR A 168 5.88 4.54 16.45
N LEU A 169 4.67 5.06 16.20
CA LEU A 169 3.87 5.77 17.20
C LEU A 169 2.86 4.87 17.91
N GLY A 170 2.51 3.72 17.34
CA GLY A 170 1.55 2.80 17.92
C GLY A 170 1.09 1.73 16.94
N LEU A 171 0.32 0.78 17.47
CA LEU A 171 -0.20 -0.37 16.76
C LEU A 171 -1.65 -0.14 16.32
N VAL A 172 -1.88 -0.01 15.03
CA VAL A 172 -3.22 0.17 14.46
C VAL A 172 -3.99 -1.16 14.51
N THR A 173 -5.20 -1.15 15.08
CA THR A 173 -6.01 -2.36 15.32
C THR A 173 -7.40 -2.33 14.70
N GLU A 174 -7.88 -1.15 14.32
CA GLU A 174 -9.12 -0.93 13.55
C GLU A 174 -8.95 0.34 12.73
N ILE A 175 -9.42 0.32 11.50
CA ILE A 175 -9.33 1.42 10.54
C ILE A 175 -10.73 1.74 10.02
N THR A 176 -11.12 3.01 10.06
CA THR A 176 -12.29 3.51 9.32
C THR A 176 -11.82 4.17 8.03
N LEU A 177 -12.15 3.58 6.89
CA LEU A 177 -11.73 4.01 5.56
C LEU A 177 -12.79 4.89 4.91
N LYS A 178 -12.33 5.82 4.07
CA LYS A 178 -13.22 6.53 3.13
C LYS A 178 -13.38 5.69 1.86
N LEU A 179 -14.61 5.55 1.39
CA LEU A 179 -14.92 4.88 0.13
C LEU A 179 -15.24 5.92 -0.96
N ALA A 180 -15.14 5.47 -2.20
CA ALA A 180 -15.57 6.21 -3.38
C ALA A 180 -16.55 5.36 -4.20
N VAL A 181 -17.36 6.03 -5.01
CA VAL A 181 -18.25 5.37 -5.97
C VAL A 181 -17.44 5.04 -7.21
N LYS A 182 -17.59 3.83 -7.75
CA LYS A 182 -16.89 3.46 -8.99
C LYS A 182 -17.30 4.41 -10.12
N PRO A 183 -16.34 4.98 -10.85
CA PRO A 183 -16.64 5.78 -12.03
C PRO A 183 -17.47 4.95 -13.03
N PRO A 184 -18.51 5.54 -13.67
CA PRO A 184 -19.32 4.81 -14.64
C PRO A 184 -18.55 4.46 -15.91
N ASN A 185 -17.48 5.20 -16.21
CA ASN A 185 -16.58 4.95 -17.32
C ASN A 185 -15.15 5.24 -16.88
N GLU A 186 -14.24 4.33 -17.21
CA GLU A 186 -12.81 4.47 -17.03
C GLU A 186 -12.14 4.23 -18.38
N THR A 187 -11.14 5.04 -18.70
CA THR A 187 -10.35 4.88 -19.91
C THR A 187 -8.91 5.27 -19.58
N VAL A 188 -7.98 4.67 -20.30
CA VAL A 188 -6.55 4.96 -20.19
C VAL A 188 -6.11 5.56 -21.53
N ALA A 189 -5.26 6.57 -21.46
CA ALA A 189 -4.61 7.14 -22.63
C ALA A 189 -3.10 7.03 -22.50
N VAL A 190 -2.43 6.77 -23.61
CA VAL A 190 -0.98 6.70 -23.71
C VAL A 190 -0.50 7.86 -24.58
N ALA A 191 0.58 8.51 -24.16
CA ALA A 191 1.18 9.64 -24.85
C ALA A 191 2.70 9.48 -24.94
N ASN A 192 3.23 9.58 -26.16
CA ASN A 192 4.66 9.44 -26.41
C ASN A 192 5.32 10.80 -26.62
N PHE A 193 6.48 10.99 -25.99
CA PHE A 193 7.24 12.23 -26.03
C PHE A 193 8.72 11.93 -26.30
N SER A 194 9.42 12.89 -26.91
CA SER A 194 10.84 12.72 -27.23
C SER A 194 11.74 13.02 -26.03
N THR A 195 11.23 13.80 -25.07
CA THR A 195 11.98 14.19 -23.87
C THR A 195 11.09 14.15 -22.63
N ILE A 196 11.71 13.89 -21.47
CA ILE A 196 11.03 13.97 -20.17
C ILE A 196 10.46 15.38 -19.92
N ARG A 197 11.10 16.42 -20.46
CA ARG A 197 10.62 17.80 -20.31
C ARG A 197 9.26 18.03 -20.98
N GLU A 198 9.06 17.46 -22.17
CA GLU A 198 7.76 17.54 -22.85
C GLU A 198 6.66 16.85 -22.04
N VAL A 199 6.98 15.69 -21.43
CA VAL A 199 6.04 15.02 -20.51
C VAL A 199 5.65 15.94 -19.36
N THR A 200 6.65 16.52 -18.67
CA THR A 200 6.39 17.39 -17.51
C THR A 200 5.55 18.61 -17.89
N ASP A 201 5.81 19.21 -19.06
CA ASP A 201 5.05 20.37 -19.55
C ASP A 201 3.57 20.03 -19.83
N VAL A 202 3.30 18.82 -20.31
CA VAL A 202 1.91 18.35 -20.54
C VAL A 202 1.20 18.05 -19.23
N VAL A 203 1.86 17.36 -18.30
CA VAL A 203 1.28 17.08 -16.98
C VAL A 203 0.96 18.38 -16.24
N GLU A 204 1.84 19.38 -16.29
CA GLU A 204 1.59 20.71 -15.73
C GLU A 204 0.35 21.36 -16.35
N LYS A 205 0.19 21.29 -17.68
CA LYS A 205 -0.98 21.85 -18.38
C LYS A 205 -2.28 21.15 -18.00
N VAL A 206 -2.29 19.82 -17.92
CA VAL A 206 -3.47 19.04 -17.52
C VAL A 206 -3.91 19.44 -16.11
N VAL A 207 -2.96 19.49 -15.17
CA VAL A 207 -3.23 19.84 -13.77
C VAL A 207 -3.66 21.31 -13.63
N SER A 208 -2.97 22.24 -14.29
CA SER A 208 -3.30 23.68 -14.21
C SER A 208 -4.64 24.05 -14.86
N GLN A 209 -5.12 23.24 -15.80
CA GLN A 209 -6.47 23.35 -16.36
C GLN A 209 -7.56 22.75 -15.45
N GLY A 210 -7.19 22.13 -14.33
CA GLY A 210 -8.13 21.54 -13.38
C GLY A 210 -8.74 20.23 -13.86
N ILE A 211 -8.14 19.57 -14.86
CA ILE A 211 -8.57 18.26 -15.34
C ILE A 211 -8.21 17.22 -14.28
N GLN A 212 -9.21 16.56 -13.72
CA GLN A 212 -9.00 15.50 -12.74
C GLN A 212 -8.65 14.19 -13.44
N VAL A 213 -7.41 13.77 -13.28
CA VAL A 213 -6.89 12.47 -13.72
C VAL A 213 -6.82 11.53 -12.52
N ALA A 214 -7.24 10.28 -12.71
CA ALA A 214 -7.19 9.27 -11.65
C ALA A 214 -5.74 8.87 -11.31
N ALA A 215 -4.91 8.72 -12.34
CA ALA A 215 -3.48 8.48 -12.25
C ALA A 215 -2.78 9.03 -13.49
N VAL A 216 -1.50 9.40 -13.34
CA VAL A 216 -0.58 9.72 -14.44
C VAL A 216 0.74 9.08 -14.11
N GLU A 217 1.28 8.29 -15.02
CA GLU A 217 2.50 7.52 -14.82
C GLU A 217 3.48 7.82 -15.94
N LEU A 218 4.71 8.14 -15.55
CA LEU A 218 5.81 8.34 -16.49
C LEU A 218 6.60 7.05 -16.59
N LEU A 219 6.68 6.51 -17.80
CA LEU A 219 7.51 5.35 -18.11
C LEU A 219 8.73 5.78 -18.93
N GLY A 220 9.90 5.73 -18.31
CA GLY A 220 11.18 6.01 -18.97
C GLY A 220 11.65 4.85 -19.85
N ASP A 221 12.65 5.11 -20.69
CA ASP A 221 13.26 4.12 -21.59
C ASP A 221 13.75 2.85 -20.86
N VAL A 222 14.40 3.00 -19.70
CA VAL A 222 14.85 1.88 -18.87
C VAL A 222 13.67 1.06 -18.32
N GLN A 223 12.63 1.72 -17.81
CA GLN A 223 11.45 1.04 -17.27
C GLN A 223 10.73 0.27 -18.37
N MET A 224 10.56 0.89 -19.53
CA MET A 224 9.96 0.26 -20.71
C MET A 224 10.77 -0.95 -21.18
N LYS A 225 12.10 -0.85 -21.20
CA LYS A 225 12.96 -2.00 -21.48
C LYS A 225 12.73 -3.12 -20.46
N CYS A 226 12.67 -2.80 -19.17
CA CYS A 226 12.44 -3.79 -18.13
C CYS A 226 11.09 -4.51 -18.28
N ILE A 227 10.02 -3.78 -18.60
CA ILE A 227 8.68 -4.36 -18.83
C ILE A 227 8.70 -5.33 -20.01
N ASN A 228 9.39 -4.96 -21.09
CA ASN A 228 9.56 -5.82 -22.27
C ASN A 228 10.34 -7.08 -21.95
N ASP A 229 11.47 -6.94 -21.26
CA ASP A 229 12.36 -8.05 -20.92
C ASP A 229 11.73 -9.01 -19.91
N SER A 230 10.81 -8.53 -19.04
CA SER A 230 10.11 -9.36 -18.06
C SER A 230 8.93 -10.15 -18.64
N GLY A 231 8.55 -9.92 -19.89
CA GLY A 231 7.40 -10.58 -20.52
C GLY A 231 6.05 -10.17 -19.93
N GLY A 232 5.98 -9.04 -19.21
CA GLY A 232 4.76 -8.52 -18.57
C GLY A 232 3.76 -7.91 -19.57
N ALA A 233 4.15 -7.80 -20.83
CA ALA A 233 3.32 -7.40 -21.96
C ALA A 233 3.01 -8.62 -22.82
N SER A 234 1.85 -8.61 -23.49
CA SER A 234 1.69 -9.39 -24.72
C SER A 234 2.89 -9.15 -25.64
N GLU A 235 3.54 -10.22 -26.11
CA GLU A 235 4.77 -10.15 -26.92
C GLU A 235 4.64 -9.07 -28.01
N GLY A 236 5.43 -8.00 -27.90
CA GLY A 236 5.51 -6.92 -28.90
C GLY A 236 4.59 -5.71 -28.70
N TYR A 237 3.63 -5.72 -27.78
CA TYR A 237 2.67 -4.60 -27.63
C TYR A 237 3.35 -3.26 -27.28
N TYR A 238 4.27 -3.26 -26.31
CA TYR A 238 5.04 -2.05 -25.99
C TYR A 238 6.13 -1.71 -27.02
N GLN A 239 6.50 -2.62 -27.93
CA GLN A 239 7.41 -2.29 -29.03
C GLN A 239 6.68 -1.53 -30.15
N GLU A 240 5.43 -1.88 -30.45
CA GLU A 240 4.66 -1.27 -31.54
C GLU A 240 3.94 0.03 -31.13
N VAL A 241 3.38 0.11 -29.92
CA VAL A 241 2.63 1.29 -29.42
C VAL A 241 3.54 2.52 -29.24
N PHE A 242 4.84 2.31 -29.00
CA PHE A 242 5.75 3.37 -28.53
C PHE A 242 6.77 3.86 -29.57
N THR A 243 6.77 3.30 -30.80
CA THR A 243 7.60 3.79 -31.91
C THR A 243 6.95 4.92 -32.72
N LYS A 244 5.68 5.26 -32.44
CA LYS A 244 4.98 6.38 -33.07
C LYS A 244 4.73 7.51 -32.06
N ALA A 245 5.17 8.72 -32.40
CA ALA A 245 4.69 9.93 -31.71
C ALA A 245 3.16 9.98 -31.81
N GLY A 246 2.47 10.04 -30.69
CA GLY A 246 1.02 9.89 -30.68
C GLY A 246 0.42 10.05 -29.29
N PHE A 247 -0.88 10.33 -29.30
CA PHE A 247 -1.76 10.29 -28.15
C PHE A 247 -2.95 9.42 -28.55
N GLU A 248 -3.17 8.33 -27.83
CA GLU A 248 -4.28 7.41 -28.11
C GLU A 248 -4.96 6.96 -26.83
N PHE A 249 -6.29 6.82 -26.91
CA PHE A 249 -7.08 6.16 -25.88
C PHE A 249 -7.12 4.66 -26.16
N ALA A 250 -7.20 3.87 -25.08
CA ALA A 250 -7.53 2.46 -25.16
C ALA A 250 -8.82 2.24 -25.97
N LYS A 251 -8.78 1.28 -26.89
CA LYS A 251 -9.83 0.99 -27.88
C LYS A 251 -10.97 0.17 -27.29
N ASN A 252 -10.70 -0.63 -26.26
CA ASN A 252 -11.67 -1.51 -25.63
C ASN A 252 -11.35 -1.74 -24.14
N ALA A 253 -12.24 -2.44 -23.43
CA ALA A 253 -12.11 -2.69 -22.00
C ALA A 253 -10.92 -3.60 -21.62
N GLU A 254 -10.50 -4.49 -22.52
CA GLU A 254 -9.33 -5.35 -22.33
C GLU A 254 -8.06 -4.51 -22.34
N GLU A 255 -7.89 -3.64 -23.34
CA GLU A 255 -6.76 -2.70 -23.45
C GLU A 255 -6.74 -1.69 -22.29
N VAL A 256 -7.90 -1.24 -21.80
CA VAL A 256 -7.98 -0.44 -20.57
C VAL A 256 -7.40 -1.19 -19.37
N SER A 257 -7.78 -2.46 -19.20
CA SER A 257 -7.29 -3.30 -18.10
C SER A 257 -5.79 -3.56 -18.22
N GLU A 258 -5.31 -3.92 -19.42
CA GLU A 258 -3.89 -4.18 -19.67
C GLU A 258 -3.03 -2.93 -19.40
N LEU A 259 -3.44 -1.77 -19.91
CA LEU A 259 -2.71 -0.51 -19.70
C LEU A 259 -2.77 -0.04 -18.24
N TRP A 260 -3.86 -0.31 -17.52
CA TRP A 260 -3.94 0.00 -16.09
C TRP A 260 -3.01 -0.90 -15.26
N GLU A 261 -2.92 -2.19 -15.58
CA GLU A 261 -2.01 -3.13 -14.92
C GLU A 261 -0.55 -2.88 -15.27
N ALA A 262 -0.25 -2.43 -16.49
CA ALA A 262 1.09 -2.06 -16.97
C ALA A 262 1.87 -1.16 -16.00
N ARG A 263 1.15 -0.20 -15.38
CA ARG A 263 1.66 0.70 -14.37
C ARG A 263 2.24 -0.03 -13.16
N LYS A 264 1.59 -1.10 -12.72
CA LYS A 264 2.03 -1.92 -11.58
C LYS A 264 3.23 -2.76 -11.98
N GLU A 265 3.17 -3.37 -13.17
CA GLU A 265 4.28 -4.16 -13.72
C GLU A 265 5.55 -3.33 -13.89
N ALA A 266 5.45 -2.05 -14.30
CA ALA A 266 6.60 -1.17 -14.48
C ALA A 266 7.55 -1.13 -13.28
N LEU A 267 7.01 -1.01 -12.06
CA LEU A 267 7.81 -1.03 -10.84
C LEU A 267 8.44 -2.41 -10.61
N TRP A 268 7.64 -3.47 -10.71
CA TRP A 268 8.08 -4.84 -10.40
C TRP A 268 9.09 -5.38 -11.41
N SER A 269 8.92 -5.08 -12.70
CA SER A 269 9.87 -5.42 -13.76
C SER A 269 11.24 -4.79 -13.51
N VAL A 270 11.27 -3.52 -13.09
CA VAL A 270 12.53 -2.82 -12.76
C VAL A 270 13.19 -3.44 -11.54
N ILE A 271 12.43 -3.75 -10.49
CA ILE A 271 12.98 -4.39 -9.28
C ILE A 271 13.52 -5.79 -9.60
N ALA A 272 12.78 -6.60 -10.36
CA ALA A 272 13.19 -7.94 -10.75
C ALA A 272 14.49 -7.94 -11.58
N LEU A 273 14.61 -7.01 -12.53
CA LEU A 273 15.77 -6.89 -13.42
C LEU A 273 16.90 -6.03 -12.85
N GLY A 274 16.67 -5.27 -11.77
CA GLY A 274 17.66 -4.39 -11.15
C GLY A 274 18.89 -5.10 -10.61
N SER A 275 18.80 -6.41 -10.35
CA SER A 275 19.97 -7.26 -10.06
C SER A 275 20.92 -7.46 -11.27
N HIS A 276 20.44 -7.18 -12.49
CA HIS A 276 21.13 -7.34 -13.77
C HIS A 276 21.34 -6.03 -14.55
N VAL A 277 20.68 -4.94 -14.17
CA VAL A 277 20.80 -3.62 -14.81
C VAL A 277 21.71 -2.73 -13.97
N ARG A 278 22.95 -2.52 -14.42
CA ARG A 278 23.80 -1.44 -13.88
C ARG A 278 23.31 -0.12 -14.48
N LEU A 279 22.91 0.81 -13.60
CA LEU A 279 22.72 2.22 -13.94
C LEU A 279 24.05 2.89 -14.27
#